data_AF-A0AAN8E914-F1
#
_entry.id   AF-A0AAN8E914-F1
#
_cell.length_a   1.000
_cell.length_b   1.000
_cell.length_c   1.000
_cell.angle_alpha   90.00
_cell.angle_beta   90.00
_cell.angle_gamma   90.00
#
_symmetry.space_group_name_H-M   'P 1'
#
loop_
_entity.id
_entity.type
_entity.pdbx_description
1 polymer ?
#
loop_
_entity_poly.entity_id
_entity_poly.type
_entity_poly.pdbx_seq_one_letter_code
_entity_poly.pdbx_strand_id
1 'polypeptide(L)'
;MAQPFDIYRLMVDDDIKDSACVNTLLRDIHSILKEREQLASHVDFDLNQKGAKDQKRWAKLLNYSGPDRDTLVLLAEHAEQWLREPSTFWTWPRPPNLSTLPAPAQIIGCFLETESDSA
;
A
#
# COMPACT_ATOMS: atom_id res chain seq x y z
N MET A 1 29.28 -15.93 -25.03
CA MET A 1 28.22 -16.69 -24.34
C MET A 1 28.49 -16.58 -22.84
N ALA A 2 27.63 -15.89 -22.08
CA ALA A 2 27.78 -15.81 -20.64
C ALA A 2 27.34 -17.16 -20.02
N GLN A 3 28.16 -17.71 -19.11
CA GLN A 3 27.80 -18.89 -18.34
C GLN A 3 26.61 -18.54 -17.42
N PRO A 4 25.60 -19.43 -17.27
CA PRO A 4 24.53 -19.21 -16.31
C PRO A 4 25.13 -19.16 -14.90
N PHE A 5 24.80 -18.09 -14.16
CA PHE A 5 25.21 -17.93 -12.78
C PHE A 5 24.47 -18.98 -11.93
N ASP A 6 25.23 -19.89 -11.33
CA ASP A 6 24.69 -20.97 -10.50
C ASP A 6 24.73 -20.59 -9.03
N ILE A 7 23.56 -20.20 -8.50
CA ILE A 7 23.39 -19.80 -7.10
C ILE A 7 23.62 -21.00 -6.17
N TYR A 8 23.29 -22.22 -6.60
CA TYR A 8 23.41 -23.41 -5.76
C TYR A 8 24.87 -23.77 -5.46
N ARG A 9 25.81 -23.37 -6.31
CA ARG A 9 27.25 -23.51 -6.05
C ARG A 9 27.79 -22.63 -4.93
N LEU A 10 27.05 -21.59 -4.54
CA LEU A 10 27.42 -20.68 -3.45
C LEU A 10 26.86 -21.13 -2.10
N MET A 11 26.01 -22.16 -2.08
CA MET A 11 25.36 -22.69 -0.88
C MET A 11 26.22 -23.81 -0.28
N VAL A 12 26.33 -23.83 1.05
CA VAL A 12 27.21 -24.71 1.84
C VAL A 12 26.38 -25.73 2.65
N ASP A 13 25.07 -25.82 2.39
CA ASP A 13 24.13 -26.76 3.05
C ASP A 13 23.90 -26.45 4.55
N ASP A 14 24.18 -25.21 4.94
CA ASP A 14 23.92 -24.65 6.27
C ASP A 14 22.96 -23.46 6.10
N ASP A 15 21.70 -23.63 6.48
CA ASP A 15 20.64 -22.66 6.25
C ASP A 15 20.97 -21.24 6.77
N ILE A 16 21.73 -21.14 7.86
CA ILE A 16 22.10 -19.86 8.46
C ILE A 16 23.14 -19.16 7.58
N LYS A 17 24.20 -19.86 7.18
CA LYS A 17 25.24 -19.31 6.28
C LYS A 17 24.69 -19.04 4.89
N ASP A 18 23.84 -19.93 4.39
CA ASP A 18 23.24 -19.82 3.07
C ASP A 18 22.26 -18.65 3.01
N SER A 19 21.42 -18.47 4.03
CA SER A 19 20.57 -17.28 4.12
C SER A 19 21.38 -15.99 4.24
N ALA A 20 22.51 -15.98 4.94
CA ALA A 20 23.39 -14.82 4.99
C ALA A 20 24.03 -14.51 3.62
N CYS A 21 24.45 -15.54 2.88
CA CYS A 21 24.97 -15.42 1.51
C CYS A 21 23.91 -14.86 0.56
N VAL A 22 22.72 -15.46 0.55
CA VAL A 22 21.58 -15.01 -0.26
C VAL A 22 21.20 -13.58 0.08
N ASN A 23 21.11 -13.21 1.35
CA ASN A 23 20.81 -11.83 1.76
C ASN A 23 21.86 -10.82 1.28
N THR A 24 23.13 -11.22 1.22
CA THR A 24 24.21 -10.37 0.70
C THR A 24 24.05 -10.16 -0.81
N LEU A 25 23.85 -11.24 -1.57
CA LEU A 25 23.56 -11.19 -3.01
C LEU A 25 22.35 -10.32 -3.34
N LEU A 26 21.24 -10.51 -2.63
CA LEU A 26 20.02 -9.72 -2.83
C LEU A 26 20.25 -8.23 -2.54
N ARG A 27 21.07 -7.90 -1.54
CA ARG A 27 21.43 -6.52 -1.21
C ARG A 27 22.26 -5.87 -2.31
N ASP A 28 23.23 -6.61 -2.86
CA ASP A 28 24.09 -6.12 -3.94
C ASP A 28 23.27 -5.87 -5.21
N ILE A 29 22.40 -6.82 -5.59
CA ILE A 29 21.49 -6.66 -6.73
C ILE A 29 20.59 -5.44 -6.50
N HIS A 30 19.99 -5.32 -5.32
CA HIS A 30 19.15 -4.17 -4.99
C HIS A 30 19.91 -2.83 -5.09
N SER A 31 21.18 -2.78 -4.66
CA SER A 31 22.02 -1.57 -4.82
C SER A 31 22.24 -1.22 -6.29
N ILE A 32 22.56 -2.21 -7.12
CA ILE A 32 22.79 -2.04 -8.56
C ILE A 32 21.52 -1.54 -9.25
N LEU A 33 20.35 -2.12 -8.95
CA LEU A 33 19.07 -1.71 -9.52
C LEU A 33 18.70 -0.27 -9.10
N LYS A 34 19.01 0.11 -7.86
CA LYS A 34 18.78 1.48 -7.37
C LYS A 34 19.70 2.52 -8.04
N GLU A 35 20.96 2.15 -8.31
CA GLU A 35 21.91 3.03 -9.00
C GLU A 35 21.65 3.15 -10.51
N ARG A 36 21.06 2.11 -11.12
CA ARG A 36 20.81 2.02 -12.55
C ARG A 36 19.33 1.82 -12.84
N GLU A 37 18.56 2.89 -12.74
CA GLU A 37 17.10 2.87 -12.93
C GLU A 37 16.68 2.30 -14.31
N GLN A 38 17.47 2.57 -15.36
CA GLN A 38 17.23 1.97 -16.69
C GLN A 38 17.35 0.44 -16.67
N LEU A 39 18.32 -0.11 -15.92
CA LEU A 39 18.45 -1.57 -15.77
C LEU A 39 17.26 -2.14 -14.99
N ALA A 40 16.78 -1.44 -13.96
CA ALA A 40 15.61 -1.86 -13.21
C ALA A 40 14.36 -1.97 -14.10
N SER A 41 14.20 -1.09 -15.09
CA SER A 41 13.08 -1.17 -16.05
C SER A 41 13.11 -2.42 -16.95
N HIS A 42 14.24 -3.10 -17.06
CA HIS A 42 14.43 -4.31 -17.85
C HIS A 42 14.40 -5.61 -17.02
N VAL A 43 14.23 -5.51 -15.70
CA VAL A 43 14.18 -6.66 -14.80
C VAL A 43 12.73 -6.89 -14.37
N ASP A 44 12.20 -8.08 -14.63
CA ASP A 44 10.80 -8.43 -14.33
C ASP A 44 10.48 -8.59 -12.84
N PHE A 45 11.53 -8.58 -11.99
CA PHE A 45 11.43 -8.83 -10.56
C PHE A 45 11.74 -7.58 -9.75
N ASP A 46 10.84 -7.24 -8.83
CA ASP A 46 11.06 -6.17 -7.85
C ASP A 46 11.58 -6.74 -6.53
N LEU A 47 12.72 -6.22 -6.07
CA LEU A 47 13.38 -6.63 -4.84
C LEU A 47 12.98 -5.68 -3.70
N ASN A 48 12.02 -6.12 -2.89
CA ASN A 48 11.64 -5.38 -1.67
C ASN A 48 12.18 -6.07 -0.42
N GLN A 49 12.84 -5.32 0.45
CA GLN A 49 13.25 -5.84 1.76
C GLN A 49 12.02 -6.24 2.58
N LYS A 50 12.07 -7.41 3.22
CA LYS A 50 11.02 -7.87 4.13
C LYS A 50 10.77 -6.82 5.21
N GLY A 51 9.52 -6.41 5.38
CA GLY A 51 9.13 -5.36 6.33
C GLY A 51 9.28 -3.92 5.82
N ALA A 52 9.78 -3.68 4.60
CA ALA A 52 9.91 -2.32 4.06
C ALA A 52 8.56 -1.59 3.97
N LYS A 53 7.46 -2.30 3.67
CA LYS A 53 6.10 -1.74 3.68
C LYS A 53 5.68 -1.29 5.08
N ASP A 54 5.94 -2.11 6.09
CA ASP A 54 5.61 -1.78 7.47
C ASP A 54 6.46 -0.64 7.99
N GLN A 55 7.75 -0.63 7.68
CA GLN A 55 8.65 0.48 8.03
C GLN A 55 8.19 1.79 7.39
N LYS A 56 7.75 1.76 6.12
CA LYS A 56 7.15 2.94 5.46
C LYS A 56 5.84 3.37 6.13
N ARG A 57 4.99 2.43 6.55
CA ARG A 57 3.76 2.73 7.31
C ARG A 57 4.08 3.39 8.65
N TRP A 58 5.02 2.82 9.41
CA TRP A 58 5.49 3.39 10.67
C TRP A 58 6.13 4.76 10.49
N ALA A 59 6.97 4.94 9.48
CA ALA A 59 7.56 6.24 9.18
C ALA A 59 6.50 7.31 8.86
N LYS A 60 5.44 6.95 8.12
CA LYS A 60 4.31 7.86 7.87
C LYS A 60 3.58 8.22 9.16
N LEU A 61 3.35 7.24 10.04
CA LEU A 61 2.63 7.44 11.30
C LEU A 61 3.46 8.28 12.29
N LEU A 62 4.76 8.01 12.40
CA LEU A 62 5.67 8.75 13.27
C LEU A 62 5.90 10.19 12.78
N ASN A 63 5.89 10.43 11.47
CA ASN A 63 6.03 11.75 10.88
C ASN A 63 4.68 12.42 10.59
N TYR A 64 3.58 11.87 11.10
CA TYR A 64 2.26 12.43 10.88
C TYR A 64 2.16 13.80 11.56
N SER A 65 2.01 14.85 10.76
CA SER A 65 1.98 16.24 11.23
C SER A 65 0.55 16.74 11.49
N GLY A 66 -0.42 15.84 11.49
CA GLY A 66 -1.84 16.14 11.60
C GLY A 66 -2.60 16.00 10.28
N PRO A 67 -3.93 16.15 10.35
CA PRO A 67 -4.81 16.02 9.19
C PRO A 67 -4.53 17.11 8.15
N ASP A 68 -4.76 16.78 6.88
CA ASP A 68 -4.74 17.80 5.82
C ASP A 68 -5.88 18.81 5.99
N ARG A 69 -5.78 19.91 5.24
CA ARG A 69 -6.73 21.03 5.32
C ARG A 69 -8.16 20.59 5.02
N ASP A 70 -8.34 19.67 4.08
CA ASP A 70 -9.67 19.22 3.65
C ASP A 70 -10.31 18.38 4.75
N THR A 71 -9.53 17.51 5.39
CA THR A 71 -9.94 16.74 6.56
C THR A 71 -10.30 17.66 7.74
N LEU A 72 -9.55 18.74 7.94
CA LEU A 72 -9.87 19.74 8.98
C LEU A 72 -11.18 20.48 8.70
N VAL A 73 -11.43 20.85 7.44
CA VAL A 73 -12.70 21.48 7.03
C VAL A 73 -13.86 20.53 7.29
N LEU A 74 -13.74 19.28 6.86
CA LEU A 74 -14.78 18.27 7.03
C LEU A 74 -15.04 17.97 8.52
N LEU A 75 -14.00 17.91 9.36
CA LEU A 75 -14.15 17.79 10.81
C LEU A 75 -14.85 19.00 11.44
N ALA A 76 -14.57 20.21 10.96
CA ALA A 76 -15.21 21.43 11.47
C ALA A 76 -16.70 21.49 11.08
N GLU A 77 -17.03 21.13 9.84
CA GLU A 77 -18.40 21.12 9.31
C GLU A 77 -19.28 20.06 10.01
N HIS A 78 -18.69 18.94 10.42
CA HIS A 78 -19.38 17.81 11.02
C HIS A 78 -19.00 17.59 12.51
N ALA A 79 -18.49 18.61 13.19
CA ALA A 79 -17.97 18.51 14.56
C ALA A 79 -19.01 18.00 15.56
N GLU A 80 -20.26 18.45 15.45
CA GLU A 80 -21.35 18.00 16.34
C GLU A 80 -21.69 16.52 16.13
N GLN A 81 -21.68 16.07 14.88
CA GLN A 81 -21.92 14.66 14.55
C GLN A 81 -20.78 13.79 15.06
N TRP A 82 -19.53 14.23 14.87
CA TRP A 82 -18.35 13.55 15.40
C TRP A 82 -18.41 13.36 16.92
N LEU A 83 -18.77 14.42 17.66
CA LEU A 83 -18.84 14.37 19.12
C LEU A 83 -20.01 13.52 19.64
N ARG A 84 -21.12 13.47 18.91
CA ARG A 84 -22.29 12.67 19.29
C ARG A 84 -22.11 11.20 18.96
N GLU A 85 -21.59 10.89 17.78
CA GLU A 85 -21.47 9.51 17.28
C GLU A 85 -20.25 9.35 16.34
N PRO A 86 -19.04 9.18 16.91
CA PRO A 86 -17.81 9.10 16.11
C PRO A 86 -17.78 7.92 15.14
N SER A 87 -18.48 6.83 15.48
CA SER A 87 -18.54 5.62 14.66
C SER A 87 -19.27 5.82 13.34
N THR A 88 -20.23 6.73 13.26
CA THR A 88 -21.00 6.99 12.03
C THR A 88 -20.39 8.07 11.14
N PHE A 89 -19.45 8.85 11.67
CA PHE A 89 -18.75 9.89 10.91
C PHE A 89 -17.92 9.32 9.75
N TRP A 90 -17.29 8.16 9.95
CA TRP A 90 -16.51 7.47 8.91
C TRP A 90 -17.37 6.52 8.06
N THR A 91 -18.64 6.33 8.41
CA THR A 91 -19.54 5.51 7.60
C THR A 91 -20.04 6.33 6.42
N TRP A 92 -19.91 5.78 5.22
CA TRP A 92 -20.48 6.39 4.03
C TRP A 92 -21.98 6.59 4.24
N PRO A 93 -22.52 7.80 3.92
CA PRO A 93 -23.95 8.00 3.98
C PRO A 93 -24.61 7.02 3.02
N ARG A 94 -25.43 6.11 3.56
CA ARG A 94 -26.19 5.19 2.72
C ARG A 94 -27.05 6.02 1.77
N PRO A 95 -26.99 5.78 0.45
CA PRO A 95 -27.82 6.53 -0.46
C PRO A 95 -29.29 6.32 -0.07
N PRO A 96 -30.14 7.37 -0.12
CA PRO A 96 -31.57 7.20 0.07
C PRO A 96 -32.09 6.22 -1.00
N ASN A 97 -33.14 5.46 -0.65
CA ASN A 97 -33.78 4.42 -1.50
C ASN A 97 -33.57 4.70 -2.99
N LEU A 98 -32.62 4.00 -3.61
CA LEU A 98 -32.15 4.29 -4.97
C LEU A 98 -33.32 4.30 -5.97
N SER A 99 -34.35 3.51 -5.70
CA SER A 99 -35.59 3.43 -6.48
C SER A 99 -36.35 4.74 -6.65
N THR A 100 -36.11 5.77 -5.82
CA THR A 100 -36.76 7.09 -5.93
C THR A 100 -35.92 8.12 -6.69
N LEU A 101 -34.66 7.79 -7.01
CA LEU A 101 -33.73 8.71 -7.69
C LEU A 101 -33.84 8.59 -9.22
N PRO A 102 -33.43 9.62 -9.98
CA PRO A 102 -33.32 9.54 -11.44
C PRO A 102 -32.36 8.43 -11.88
N ALA A 103 -32.62 7.81 -13.04
CA ALA A 103 -31.83 6.68 -13.55
C ALA A 103 -30.29 6.91 -13.54
N PRO A 104 -29.75 8.09 -13.87
CA PRO A 104 -28.30 8.33 -13.76
C PRO A 104 -27.77 8.27 -12.32
N ALA A 105 -28.56 8.72 -11.35
CA ALA A 105 -28.20 8.68 -9.92
C ALA A 105 -28.34 7.26 -9.34
N GLN A 106 -29.23 6.44 -9.88
CA GLN A 106 -29.33 5.02 -9.54
C GLN A 106 -28.06 4.25 -9.91
N ILE A 107 -27.51 4.48 -11.11
CA ILE A 107 -26.29 3.82 -11.58
C ILE A 107 -25.09 4.17 -10.68
N ILE A 108 -24.95 5.45 -10.34
CA ILE A 108 -23.89 5.92 -9.43
C ILE A 108 -24.09 5.34 -8.03
N GLY A 109 -25.33 5.30 -7.54
CA GLY A 109 -25.66 4.73 -6.24
C GLY A 109 -25.33 3.24 -6.13
N CYS A 110 -25.65 2.44 -7.16
CA CYS A 110 -25.29 1.02 -7.20
C CYS A 110 -23.77 0.80 -7.22
N PHE A 111 -23.03 1.65 -7.95
CA PHE A 111 -21.56 1.58 -7.98
C PHE A 111 -20.94 1.87 -6.61
N LEU A 112 -21.47 2.88 -5.90
CA LEU A 112 -21.02 3.23 -4.55
C LEU A 112 -21.37 2.16 -3.51
N GLU A 113 -22.51 1.47 -3.66
CA GLU A 113 -22.87 0.33 -2.80
C GLU A 113 -21.90 -0.86 -2.98
N THR A 114 -21.50 -1.19 -4.21
CA THR A 114 -20.60 -2.32 -4.48
C THR A 114 -19.18 -2.13 -3.96
N GLU A 115 -18.67 -0.89 -3.95
CA GLU A 115 -17.34 -0.58 -3.40
C GLU A 115 -17.35 -0.53 -1.86
N SER A 116 -18.50 -0.25 -1.24
CA SER A 116 -18.67 -0.20 0.22
C SER A 116 -18.64 -1.57 0.89
N ASP A 117 -19.12 -2.63 0.23
CA ASP A 117 -19.14 -3.99 0.79
C ASP A 117 -17.79 -4.73 0.67
N SER A 118 -16.80 -4.11 0.02
CA SER A 118 -15.49 -4.69 -0.28
C SER A 118 -14.34 -4.17 0.62
N ALA A 119 -14.63 -3.33 1.62
CA ALA A 119 -13.65 -2.69 2.50
C ALA A 119 -13.64 -3.24 3.94
#